data_AF-A0A0F8W660-F1
#
_entry.id   AF-A0A0F8W660-F1
#
_cell.length_a   1.000
_cell.length_b   1.000
_cell.length_c   1.000
_cell.angle_alpha   90.00
_cell.angle_beta   90.00
_cell.angle_gamma   90.00
#
_symmetry.space_group_name_H-M   'P 1'
#
loop_
_entity.id
_entity.type
_entity.pdbx_description
1 polymer ?
#
loop_
_entity_poly.entity_id
_entity_poly.type
_entity_poly.pdbx_seq_one_letter_code
_entity_poly.pdbx_strand_id
1 'polypeptide(L)'
;MIWDLIMAIAQAELGLFIVPTLANKAAYMPRLTSGGLVAGLSVVAVALLVGFNAPVSAAIAGLSALGWASVFAFRGTERES
;
A
#
# COMPACT_ATOMS: atom_id res chain seq x y z
N MET A 1 6.16 20.00 -8.92
CA MET A 1 4.71 19.91 -8.64
C MET A 1 3.99 18.94 -9.57
N ILE A 2 4.03 19.09 -10.90
CA ILE A 2 3.38 18.14 -11.82
C ILE A 2 3.85 16.68 -11.60
N TRP A 3 5.14 16.50 -11.31
CA TRP A 3 5.73 15.18 -11.04
C TRP A 3 5.18 14.51 -9.78
N ASP A 4 5.01 15.27 -8.68
CA ASP A 4 4.41 14.75 -7.45
C ASP A 4 2.97 14.31 -7.70
N LEU A 5 2.22 15.07 -8.51
CA LEU A 5 0.84 14.72 -8.87
C LEU A 5 0.77 13.44 -9.73
N ILE A 6 1.66 13.28 -10.71
CA ILE A 6 1.74 12.07 -11.56
C ILE A 6 2.03 10.85 -10.67
N MET A 7 3.02 10.96 -9.78
CA MET A 7 3.36 9.89 -8.85
C MET A 7 2.23 9.59 -7.87
N ALA A 8 1.54 10.63 -7.38
CA ALA A 8 0.38 10.51 -6.51
C ALA A 8 -0.77 9.73 -7.18
N ILE A 9 -1.06 10.02 -8.45
CA ILE A 9 -2.08 9.30 -9.22
C ILE A 9 -1.68 7.84 -9.42
N ALA A 10 -0.44 7.57 -9.83
CA ALA A 10 0.05 6.19 -10.00
C ALA A 10 -0.04 5.38 -8.69
N GLN A 11 0.31 6.00 -7.56
CA GLN A 11 0.16 5.42 -6.22
C GLN A 11 -1.31 5.15 -5.86
N ALA A 12 -2.20 6.08 -6.20
CA ALA A 12 -3.63 5.97 -5.92
C ALA A 12 -4.28 4.86 -6.74
N GLU A 13 -3.92 4.69 -8.01
CA GLU A 13 -4.41 3.60 -8.86
C GLU A 13 -4.00 2.24 -8.30
N LEU A 14 -2.74 2.09 -7.88
CA LEU A 14 -2.26 0.88 -7.22
C LEU A 14 -2.92 0.64 -5.87
N GLY A 15 -3.20 1.71 -5.12
CA GLY A 15 -3.95 1.67 -3.86
C GLY A 15 -5.43 1.36 -4.03
N LEU A 16 -6.03 1.60 -5.20
CA LEU A 16 -7.45 1.35 -5.44
C LEU A 16 -7.79 -0.13 -5.35
N PHE A 17 -6.85 -1.00 -5.73
CA PHE A 17 -7.01 -2.45 -5.65
C PHE A 17 -7.21 -2.96 -4.23
N ILE A 18 -6.80 -2.17 -3.22
CA ILE A 18 -7.01 -2.45 -1.79
C ILE A 18 -8.48 -2.39 -1.39
N VAL A 19 -9.28 -1.56 -2.08
CA VAL A 19 -10.66 -1.25 -1.68
C VAL A 19 -11.56 -2.49 -1.72
N PRO A 20 -11.62 -3.26 -2.82
CA PRO A 20 -12.36 -4.53 -2.80
C PRO A 20 -11.75 -5.54 -1.82
N THR A 21 -10.43 -5.48 -1.61
CA THR A 21 -9.73 -6.28 -0.61
C THR A 21 -10.05 -5.87 0.82
N LEU A 22 -10.50 -4.65 1.10
CA LEU A 22 -10.96 -4.24 2.42
C LEU A 22 -12.45 -4.56 2.60
N ALA A 23 -13.25 -4.45 1.54
CA ALA A 23 -14.69 -4.67 1.56
C ALA A 23 -15.08 -6.17 1.59
N ASN A 24 -14.36 -7.03 0.88
CA ASN A 24 -14.72 -8.45 0.75
C ASN A 24 -13.67 -9.36 1.38
N LYS A 25 -14.02 -10.02 2.50
CA LYS A 25 -13.14 -10.97 3.23
C LYS A 25 -12.72 -12.18 2.42
N ALA A 26 -13.55 -12.65 1.49
CA ALA A 26 -13.26 -13.79 0.64
C ALA A 26 -12.39 -13.45 -0.58
N ALA A 27 -12.23 -12.15 -0.91
CA ALA A 27 -11.53 -11.75 -2.13
C ALA A 27 -10.01 -11.96 -2.05
N TYR A 28 -9.43 -12.01 -0.85
CA TYR A 28 -7.99 -12.14 -0.69
C TYR A 28 -7.59 -12.60 0.70
N MET A 29 -6.74 -13.62 0.73
CA MET A 29 -6.02 -14.04 1.93
C MET A 29 -4.56 -13.55 1.87
N PRO A 30 -4.12 -12.73 2.82
CA PRO A 30 -2.73 -12.27 2.88
C PRO A 30 -1.78 -13.44 3.19
N ARG A 31 -0.81 -13.69 2.30
CA ARG A 31 0.26 -14.69 2.46
C ARG A 31 1.53 -14.00 2.93
N LEU A 32 2.44 -14.68 3.63
CA LEU A 32 3.72 -14.06 4.07
C LEU A 32 4.50 -13.37 2.93
N THR A 33 4.47 -13.93 1.71
CA THR A 33 5.08 -13.32 0.51
C THR A 33 4.46 -11.98 0.12
N SER A 34 3.20 -11.75 0.47
CA SER A 34 2.47 -10.50 0.23
C SER A 34 2.85 -9.40 1.23
N GLY A 35 3.54 -9.73 2.33
CA GLY A 35 4.05 -8.76 3.31
C GLY A 35 5.14 -7.87 2.71
N GLY A 36 5.83 -8.36 1.67
CA GLY A 36 6.75 -7.57 0.86
C GLY A 36 6.10 -6.36 0.20
N LEU A 37 4.78 -6.40 -0.04
CA LEU A 37 4.04 -5.27 -0.60
C LEU A 37 3.92 -4.10 0.40
N VAL A 38 3.68 -4.41 1.68
CA VAL A 38 3.64 -3.40 2.77
C VAL A 38 5.03 -2.79 2.97
N ALA A 39 6.06 -3.64 3.05
CA ALA A 39 7.45 -3.17 3.19
C ALA A 39 7.88 -2.32 1.99
N GLY A 40 7.59 -2.76 0.77
CA GLY A 40 7.89 -2.03 -0.46
C GLY A 40 7.20 -0.67 -0.51
N LEU A 41 5.90 -0.59 -0.25
CA LEU A 41 5.16 0.67 -0.22
C LEU A 41 5.67 1.63 0.86
N SER A 42 6.08 1.10 2.02
CA SER A 42 6.68 1.90 3.10
C SER A 42 8.02 2.51 2.68
N VAL A 43 8.88 1.74 2.01
CA VAL A 43 10.15 2.23 1.45
C VAL A 43 9.90 3.30 0.39
N VAL A 44 8.93 3.08 -0.49
CA VAL A 44 8.56 4.04 -1.54
C VAL A 44 8.03 5.34 -0.93
N ALA A 45 7.19 5.28 0.11
CA ALA A 45 6.70 6.47 0.81
C ALA A 45 7.85 7.30 1.40
N VAL A 46 8.81 6.66 2.06
CA VAL A 46 9.99 7.33 2.63
C VAL A 46 10.87 7.92 1.53
N ALA A 47 11.10 7.18 0.45
CA ALA A 47 11.91 7.64 -0.68
C ALA A 47 11.29 8.88 -1.34
N LEU A 48 9.98 8.91 -1.53
CA LEU A 48 9.28 10.07 -2.10
C LEU A 48 9.34 11.29 -1.18
N LEU A 49 9.21 11.08 0.13
CA LEU A 49 9.23 12.15 1.12
C LEU A 49 10.62 12.78 1.28
N VAL A 50 11.66 11.95 1.43
CA VAL A 50 13.02 12.40 1.78
C VAL A 50 13.91 12.58 0.55
N GLY A 51 13.72 11.77 -0.50
CA GLY A 51 14.58 11.76 -1.68
C GLY A 51 14.08 12.60 -2.85
N PHE A 52 12.76 12.74 -3.01
CA PHE A 52 12.15 13.39 -4.19
C PHE A 52 11.33 14.64 -3.87
N ASN A 53 11.25 15.05 -2.60
CA ASN A 53 10.44 16.18 -2.13
C ASN A 53 9.02 16.16 -2.72
N ALA A 54 8.39 14.97 -2.69
CA ALA A 54 7.11 14.68 -3.29
C ALA A 54 6.10 14.29 -2.17
N PRO A 55 5.65 15.27 -1.36
CA PRO A 55 4.93 15.00 -0.13
C PRO A 55 3.53 14.39 -0.37
N VAL A 56 2.85 14.75 -1.47
CA VAL A 56 1.51 14.23 -1.74
C VAL A 56 1.58 12.75 -2.14
N SER A 57 2.49 12.41 -3.04
CA SER A 57 2.71 11.02 -3.44
C SER A 57 3.21 10.16 -2.27
N ALA A 58 4.07 10.70 -1.40
CA ALA A 58 4.48 10.01 -0.18
C ALA A 58 3.31 9.73 0.78
N ALA A 59 2.39 10.69 0.95
CA ALA A 59 1.21 10.51 1.79
C ALA A 59 0.29 9.41 1.25
N ILE A 60 0.02 9.39 -0.06
CA ILE A 60 -0.80 8.34 -0.69
C ILE A 60 -0.12 6.97 -0.59
N ALA A 61 1.20 6.91 -0.82
CA ALA A 61 1.98 5.68 -0.64
C ALA A 61 1.87 5.14 0.79
N GLY A 62 2.00 6.02 1.78
CA GLY A 62 1.86 5.67 3.20
C GLY A 62 0.46 5.19 3.54
N LEU A 63 -0.59 5.84 3.03
CA LEU A 63 -1.98 5.41 3.22
C LEU A 63 -2.23 4.02 2.59
N SER A 64 -1.71 3.78 1.39
CA SER A 64 -1.77 2.47 0.73
C SER A 64 -1.03 1.41 1.54
N ALA A 65 0.15 1.73 2.09
CA ALA A 65 0.90 0.83 2.96
C ALA A 65 0.11 0.49 4.23
N LEU A 66 -0.53 1.49 4.87
CA LEU A 66 -1.38 1.29 6.05
C LEU A 66 -2.62 0.46 5.73
N GLY A 67 -3.25 0.69 4.58
CA GLY A 67 -4.36 -0.12 4.11
C GLY A 67 -3.97 -1.59 3.96
N TRP A 68 -2.80 -1.87 3.37
CA TRP A 68 -2.33 -3.24 3.19
C TRP A 68 -1.89 -3.86 4.51
N ALA A 69 -1.27 -3.08 5.39
CA ALA A 69 -0.93 -3.49 6.75
C ALA A 69 -2.20 -3.88 7.54
N SER A 70 -3.29 -3.12 7.39
CA SER A 70 -4.57 -3.43 8.03
C SER A 70 -5.21 -4.71 7.47
N VAL A 71 -5.15 -4.92 6.14
CA VAL A 71 -5.55 -6.19 5.51
C VAL A 71 -4.77 -7.34 6.13
N PHE A 72 -3.46 -7.21 6.28
CA PHE A 72 -2.61 -8.22 6.91
C PHE A 72 -2.94 -8.49 8.38
N ALA A 73 -3.07 -7.42 9.17
CA ALA A 73 -3.27 -7.52 10.61
C ALA A 73 -4.65 -8.12 10.97
N PHE A 74 -5.69 -7.76 10.21
CA PHE A 74 -7.08 -8.12 10.56
C PHE A 74 -7.65 -9.27 9.75
N ARG A 75 -7.00 -9.69 8.66
CA ARG A 75 -7.45 -10.83 7.83
C ARG A 75 -6.47 -11.98 7.93
N GLY A 76 -5.92 -12.14 9.14
CA GLY A 76 -4.78 -12.96 9.49
C GLY A 76 -4.67 -14.26 8.71
N THR A 77 -3.41 -14.58 8.42
CA THR A 77 -2.94 -15.85 7.88
C THR A 77 -3.71 -17.00 8.53
N GLU A 78 -4.64 -17.62 7.79
CA GLU A 78 -4.81 -19.05 8.01
C GLU A 78 -3.43 -19.62 7.72
N ARG A 79 -2.78 -20.14 8.76
CA ARG A 79 -1.49 -20.82 8.62
C ARG A 79 -1.70 -21.87 7.53
N GLU A 80 -0.96 -21.74 6.43
CA GLU A 80 -0.67 -22.91 5.61
C GLU A 80 0.07 -23.89 6.55
N SER A 81 -0.66 -24.94 6.95
CA SER A 81 -0.27 -26.12 7.75
C SER A 81 0.18 -25.90 9.20
#